data_AF-A0A2N2R1R8-F1
#
_entry.id   AF-A0A2N2R1R8-F1
#
_cell.length_a   1.000
_cell.length_b   1.000
_cell.length_c   1.000
_cell.angle_alpha   90.00
_cell.angle_beta   90.00
_cell.angle_gamma   90.00
#
_symmetry.space_group_name_H-M   'P 1'
#
loop_
_entity.id
_entity.type
_entity.pdbx_description
1 polymer ?
#
loop_
_entity_poly.entity_id
_entity_poly.type
_entity_poly.pdbx_seq_one_letter_code
_entity_poly.pdbx_strand_id
1 'polypeptide(L)'
;MTAAFPVLVCAAGSFPSGAPAPATLKEVAQRAILNSPEVTSKWHAYRAADEETGVARGGYYPRVDLTAGAGRESLRQPTAADRDYTRSGVMLSLNQMLF
;
A
#
# COMPACT_ATOMS: atom_id res chain seq x y z
N MET A 1 12.98 3.93 -41.88
CA MET A 1 12.33 5.10 -41.27
C MET A 1 12.66 5.05 -39.78
N THR A 2 13.32 6.08 -39.29
CA THR A 2 14.24 6.11 -38.13
C THR A 2 13.57 6.75 -36.89
N ALA A 3 13.89 6.21 -35.70
CA ALA A 3 13.92 6.83 -34.36
C ALA A 3 12.58 7.38 -33.79
N ALA A 4 12.35 7.57 -32.49
CA ALA A 4 13.21 7.66 -31.31
C ALA A 4 12.36 7.43 -30.04
N PHE A 5 12.88 6.69 -29.06
CA PHE A 5 12.35 6.67 -27.69
C PHE A 5 12.89 7.91 -26.94
N PRO A 6 12.07 8.67 -26.17
CA PRO A 6 12.59 9.73 -25.34
C PRO A 6 13.15 9.14 -24.04
N VAL A 7 14.49 9.19 -23.92
CA VAL A 7 15.22 9.06 -22.66
C VAL A 7 14.83 10.23 -21.77
N LEU A 8 14.15 9.96 -20.66
CA LEU A 8 13.86 10.97 -19.64
C LEU A 8 15.10 11.17 -18.76
N VAL A 9 15.56 12.42 -18.81
CA VAL A 9 16.77 13.03 -18.24
C VAL A 9 17.03 12.69 -16.76
N CYS A 10 18.28 12.37 -16.44
CA CYS A 10 18.81 12.42 -15.07
C CYS A 10 18.85 13.86 -14.59
N ALA A 11 18.00 14.23 -13.63
CA ALA A 11 18.17 15.47 -12.87
C ALA A 11 19.36 15.30 -11.92
N ALA A 12 20.52 15.84 -12.30
CA ALA A 12 21.61 16.09 -11.38
C ALA A 12 21.15 17.15 -10.36
N GLY A 13 20.55 16.69 -9.26
CA GLY A 13 20.32 17.50 -8.09
C GLY A 13 21.66 17.86 -7.46
N SER A 14 22.03 19.14 -7.54
CA SER A 14 23.16 19.72 -6.83
C SER A 14 23.02 19.43 -5.33
N PHE A 15 23.85 18.53 -4.80
CA PHE A 15 24.03 18.40 -3.36
C PHE A 15 24.98 19.50 -2.90
N PRO A 16 24.61 20.36 -1.92
CA PRO A 16 25.55 21.32 -1.36
C PRO A 16 26.61 20.55 -0.55
N SER A 17 27.84 20.56 -1.05
CA SER A 17 29.03 20.10 -0.33
C SER A 17 29.39 21.13 0.76
N GLY A 18 28.65 21.12 1.86
CA GLY A 18 28.97 21.85 3.07
C GLY A 18 29.53 20.93 4.13
N ALA A 19 30.87 20.83 4.21
CA ALA A 19 31.54 20.18 5.33
C ALA A 19 31.97 21.24 6.36
N PRO A 20 31.47 21.16 7.61
CA PRO A 20 32.20 21.71 8.74
C PRO A 20 32.45 20.66 9.84
N ALA A 21 33.75 20.48 10.15
CA ALA A 21 34.36 20.01 11.40
C ALA A 21 34.11 18.54 11.89
N PRO A 22 35.09 17.93 12.59
CA PRO A 22 35.12 16.50 12.89
C PRO A 22 34.14 16.16 14.02
N ALA A 23 32.87 15.92 13.68
CA ALA A 23 31.99 15.13 14.53
C ALA A 23 32.61 13.73 14.65
N THR A 24 32.71 13.22 15.87
CA THR A 24 33.31 11.91 16.14
C THR A 24 32.70 10.87 15.20
N LEU A 25 33.50 9.98 14.60
CA LEU A 25 33.03 8.97 13.64
C LEU A 25 31.81 8.18 14.15
N LYS A 26 31.72 8.03 15.48
CA LYS A 26 30.58 7.45 16.19
C LYS A 26 29.28 8.22 15.97
N GLU A 27 29.30 9.54 16.03
CA GLU A 27 28.14 10.42 15.90
C GLU A 27 27.61 10.48 14.46
N VAL A 28 28.52 10.44 13.49
CA VAL A 28 28.18 10.36 12.06
C VAL A 28 27.62 8.98 11.72
N ALA A 29 28.21 7.90 12.24
CA ALA A 29 27.66 6.55 12.09
C ALA A 29 26.29 6.41 12.76
N GLN A 30 26.10 6.97 13.96
CA GLN A 30 24.80 6.98 14.64
C GLN A 30 23.74 7.74 13.84
N ARG A 31 24.06 8.93 13.30
CA ARG A 31 23.14 9.67 12.42
C ARG A 31 22.88 8.97 11.09
N ALA A 32 23.88 8.28 10.53
CA ALA A 32 23.73 7.51 9.31
C ALA A 32 22.82 6.29 9.53
N ILE A 33 22.89 5.61 10.68
CA ILE A 33 22.02 4.48 11.03
C ILE A 33 20.58 4.97 11.30
N LEU A 34 20.41 6.09 12.02
CA LEU A 34 19.09 6.67 12.31
C LEU A 34 18.37 7.19 11.06
N ASN A 35 19.12 7.66 10.05
CA ASN A 35 18.58 8.08 8.75
C ASN A 35 18.80 7.02 7.65
N SER A 36 19.18 5.79 8.00
CA SER A 36 19.52 4.76 7.00
C SER A 36 18.26 4.10 6.44
N PRO A 37 18.06 4.10 5.11
CA PRO A 37 16.98 3.35 4.47
C PRO A 37 17.09 1.83 4.71
N GLU A 38 18.27 1.32 5.05
CA GLU A 38 18.46 -0.08 5.43
C GLU A 38 17.71 -0.46 6.72
N VAL A 39 17.71 0.39 7.75
CA VAL A 39 17.01 0.11 9.01
C VAL A 39 15.51 0.06 8.78
N THR A 40 14.98 1.00 8.00
CA THR A 40 13.58 1.02 7.59
C THR A 40 13.22 -0.24 6.80
N SER A 41 14.07 -0.68 5.87
CA SER A 41 13.88 -1.93 5.11
C SER A 41 13.87 -3.16 6.02
N LYS A 42 14.82 -3.28 6.95
CA LYS A 42 14.87 -4.38 7.92
C LYS A 42 13.69 -4.36 8.90
N TRP A 43 13.23 -3.17 9.31
CA TRP A 43 12.06 -3.01 10.14
C TRP A 43 10.78 -3.46 9.43
N HIS A 44 10.60 -3.07 8.16
CA HIS A 44 9.47 -3.55 7.36
C HIS A 44 9.53 -5.06 7.15
N ALA A 45 10.71 -5.63 6.91
CA ALA A 45 10.89 -7.08 6.80
C ALA A 45 10.53 -7.81 8.11
N TYR A 46 10.95 -7.27 9.25
CA TYR A 46 10.58 -7.80 10.56
C TYR A 46 9.06 -7.76 10.79
N ARG A 47 8.42 -6.61 10.51
CA ARG A 47 6.96 -6.49 10.63
C ARG A 47 6.21 -7.45 9.71
N ALA A 48 6.68 -7.64 8.48
CA ALA A 48 6.07 -8.61 7.56
C ALA A 48 6.10 -10.03 8.14
N ALA A 49 7.23 -10.45 8.71
CA ALA A 49 7.36 -11.77 9.35
C ALA A 49 6.48 -11.93 10.61
N ASP A 50 6.30 -10.86 11.39
CA ASP A 50 5.41 -10.86 12.56
C ASP A 50 3.93 -11.01 12.14
N GLU A 51 3.50 -10.28 11.11
CA GLU A 51 2.16 -10.37 10.54
C GLU A 51 1.88 -11.75 9.92
N GLU A 52 2.86 -12.39 9.28
CA GLU A 52 2.73 -13.78 8.79
C GLU A 52 2.40 -14.76 9.93
N THR A 53 2.97 -14.57 11.11
CA THR A 53 2.65 -15.37 12.30
C THR A 53 1.23 -15.09 12.78
N GLY A 54 0.79 -13.83 12.73
CA GLY A 54 -0.59 -13.41 13.00
C GLY A 54 -1.60 -14.04 12.04
N VAL A 55 -1.30 -14.06 10.74
CA VAL A 55 -2.13 -14.69 9.70
C VAL A 55 -2.25 -16.20 9.91
N ALA A 56 -1.13 -16.88 10.20
CA ALA A 56 -1.12 -18.31 10.47
C ALA A 56 -1.97 -18.68 11.71
N ARG A 57 -1.96 -17.84 12.75
CA ARG A 57 -2.83 -18.01 13.93
C ARG A 57 -4.28 -17.62 13.64
N GLY A 58 -4.50 -16.62 12.78
CA GLY A 58 -5.82 -16.17 12.36
C GLY A 58 -6.66 -17.23 11.65
N GLY A 59 -6.01 -18.19 10.99
CA GLY A 59 -6.68 -19.34 10.35
C GLY A 59 -7.40 -20.29 11.32
N TYR A 60 -7.10 -20.25 12.62
CA TYR A 60 -7.78 -21.08 13.62
C TYR A 60 -9.08 -20.47 14.17
N TYR A 61 -9.35 -19.20 13.87
CA TYR A 61 -10.54 -18.50 14.36
C TYR A 61 -11.61 -18.40 13.27
N PRO A 62 -12.91 -18.32 13.66
CA PRO A 62 -13.96 -18.02 12.71
C PRO A 62 -13.72 -16.63 12.09
N ARG A 63 -13.87 -16.55 10.77
CA ARG A 63 -13.75 -15.32 9.99
C ARG A 63 -15.12 -14.72 9.76
N VAL A 64 -15.27 -13.42 10.04
CA VAL A 64 -16.48 -12.63 9.79
C VAL A 64 -16.16 -11.57 8.75
N ASP A 65 -16.85 -11.59 7.61
CA ASP A 65 -16.70 -10.58 6.56
C ASP A 65 -18.05 -9.86 6.36
N LEU A 66 -18.05 -8.52 6.46
CA LEU A 66 -19.21 -7.66 6.21
C LEU A 66 -18.95 -6.83 4.95
N THR A 67 -19.85 -6.92 3.99
CA THR A 67 -19.81 -6.13 2.75
C THR A 67 -21.10 -5.32 2.65
N ALA A 68 -20.99 -4.01 2.45
CA ALA A 68 -22.13 -3.14 2.19
C ALA A 68 -21.84 -2.28 0.96
N GLY A 69 -22.86 -2.04 0.14
CA GLY A 69 -22.72 -1.25 -1.06
C GLY A 69 -24.02 -0.54 -1.42
N ALA A 70 -23.90 0.69 -1.91
CA ALA A 70 -25.00 1.44 -2.50
C ALA A 70 -24.51 2.01 -3.85
N GLY A 71 -25.36 1.97 -4.86
CA GLY A 71 -25.05 2.46 -6.20
C GLY A 71 -26.30 2.95 -6.91
N ARG A 72 -26.16 4.00 -7.71
CA ARG A 72 -27.23 4.49 -8.57
C ARG A 72 -26.96 3.97 -9.98
N GLU A 73 -27.99 3.40 -10.59
CA GLU A 73 -27.95 2.88 -11.95
C GLU A 73 -29.05 3.58 -12.75
N SER A 74 -28.68 4.24 -13.84
CA SER A 74 -29.65 4.87 -14.75
C SER A 74 -29.74 4.03 -16.00
N LEU A 75 -30.92 3.46 -16.27
CA LEU A 75 -31.18 2.70 -17.49
C LEU A 75 -31.87 3.61 -18.49
N ARG A 76 -31.14 3.97 -19.55
CA ARG A 76 -31.72 4.61 -20.74
C ARG A 76 -32.15 3.54 -21.72
N GLN A 77 -33.45 3.36 -21.87
CA GLN A 77 -34.01 2.38 -22.80
C GLN A 77 -34.72 3.11 -23.95
N PRO A 78 -34.38 2.84 -25.23
CA PRO A 78 -34.92 3.60 -26.35
C PRO A 78 -36.45 3.50 -26.53
N THR A 79 -37.09 2.49 -25.91
CA THR A 79 -38.52 2.21 -26.01
C THR A 79 -39.29 2.33 -24.69
N ALA A 80 -38.60 2.62 -23.58
CA ALA A 80 -39.21 2.78 -22.26
C ALA A 80 -38.64 4.01 -21.55
N ALA A 81 -39.47 4.73 -20.78
CA ALA A 81 -39.05 5.95 -20.07
C ALA A 81 -37.75 5.75 -19.26
N ASP A 82 -36.89 6.77 -19.22
CA ASP A 82 -35.65 6.79 -18.42
C ASP A 82 -35.97 6.39 -16.97
N ARG A 83 -35.24 5.40 -16.45
CA ARG A 83 -35.44 4.87 -15.11
C ARG A 83 -34.16 4.97 -14.32
N ASP A 84 -34.21 5.78 -13.27
CA ASP A 84 -33.17 5.83 -12.25
C ASP A 84 -33.49 4.82 -11.15
N TYR A 85 -32.57 3.87 -10.96
CA TYR A 85 -32.61 2.88 -9.90
C TYR A 85 -31.51 3.19 -8.89
N THR A 86 -31.85 3.05 -7.61
CA THR A 86 -30.85 3.06 -6.55
C THR A 86 -30.83 1.67 -5.95
N ARG A 87 -29.71 0.97 -6.06
CA ARG A 87 -29.48 -0.33 -5.42
C ARG A 87 -28.69 -0.12 -4.15
N SER A 88 -29.13 -0.72 -3.06
CA SER A 88 -28.34 -0.89 -1.85
C SER A 88 -28.39 -2.35 -1.42
N GLY A 89 -27.31 -2.83 -0.81
CA GLY A 89 -27.20 -4.20 -0.35
C GLY A 89 -26.19 -4.31 0.78
N VAL A 90 -26.46 -5.23 1.69
CA VAL A 90 -25.57 -5.61 2.80
C VAL A 90 -25.47 -7.13 2.81
N MET A 91 -24.27 -7.65 2.97
CA MET A 91 -23.96 -9.06 3.02
C MET A 91 -23.01 -9.32 4.19
N LEU A 92 -23.37 -10.29 5.03
CA LEU A 92 -22.56 -10.76 6.14
C LEU A 92 -22.21 -12.24 5.89
N SER A 93 -20.93 -12.58 5.98
CA SER A 93 -20.42 -13.94 5.77
C SER A 93 -19.65 -14.39 7.02
N LEU A 94 -19.93 -15.61 7.50
CA LEU A 94 -19.21 -16.26 8.59
C LEU A 94 -18.61 -17.56 8.06
N ASN A 95 -17.28 -17.71 8.16
CA ASN A 95 -16.56 -18.90 7.72
C ASN A 95 -15.74 -19.49 8.88
N GLN A 96 -15.90 -20.78 9.14
CA GLN A 96 -15.18 -21.50 10.19
C GLN A 96 -14.75 -22.88 9.66
N MET A 97 -13.52 -23.30 9.97
CA MET A 97 -13.08 -24.67 9.74
C MET A 97 -13.80 -25.65 10.67
N LEU A 98 -14.32 -26.72 10.10
CA LEU A 98 -14.91 -27.84 10.83
C LEU A 98 -13.94 -29.03 10.72
N PHE A 99 -13.17 -29.22 11.80
CA PHE A 99 -12.30 -30.36 12.16
C PHE A 99 -11.30 -30.88 11.10
#